data_AF-A0A6S6SR05-F1
#
_entry.id   AF-A0A6S6SR05-F1
#
_cell.length_a   1.000
_cell.length_b   1.000
_cell.length_c   1.000
_cell.angle_alpha   90.00
_cell.angle_beta   90.00
_cell.angle_gamma   90.00
#
_symmetry.space_group_name_H-M   'P 1'
#
loop_
_entity.id
_entity.type
_entity.pdbx_description
1 polymer ?
#
loop_
_entity_poly.entity_id
_entity_poly.type
_entity_poly.pdbx_seq_one_letter_code
_entity_poly.pdbx_strand_id
1 'polypeptide(L)'
;MSNIIKAFINIVENYQVHIQNLTYGNNRANNMGEGLETYIKDVFAGTINENDEQKKLEKLEEIYSFQGNKNNPPDLMLKNSDAIEIKKLESKNSAIALNSSYPKAKLYADSPMITKACKSCEDWDIKDMLYTIGYVKEKNLKSLWLVYGDCFCAEKETYERIKNTISSGINTIADVEFTETKELGKVKKVDPLGITDLRIRGMWHIENPNKTFNYVYEYDDSKAFQLMALMTKEKYESFSMEDREMVESLDVDGVEVLDVKIKSPDNPVKLMEAKILVFKV
;
A
#
# COMPACT_ATOMS: atom_id res chain seq x y z
N MET A 1 13.98 11.25 -9.29
CA MET A 1 13.49 10.18 -8.40
C MET A 1 12.00 9.98 -8.65
N SER A 2 11.51 8.74 -8.58
CA SER A 2 10.07 8.45 -8.69
C SER A 2 9.36 8.71 -7.36
N ASN A 3 8.09 9.09 -7.44
CA ASN A 3 7.23 9.40 -6.30
C ASN A 3 5.76 9.33 -6.71
N ILE A 4 4.87 9.56 -5.73
CA ILE A 4 3.42 9.52 -5.91
C ILE A 4 2.89 10.54 -6.94
N ILE A 5 3.50 11.72 -7.06
CA ILE A 5 3.05 12.76 -8.02
C ILE A 5 3.32 12.30 -9.44
N LYS A 6 4.53 11.79 -9.71
CA LYS A 6 4.88 11.20 -11.01
C LYS A 6 4.00 10.00 -11.35
N ALA A 7 3.75 9.14 -10.37
CA ALA A 7 2.82 8.02 -10.53
C ALA A 7 1.41 8.49 -10.90
N PHE A 8 0.90 9.54 -10.24
CA PHE A 8 -0.40 10.13 -10.55
C PHE A 8 -0.45 10.66 -11.99
N ILE A 9 0.52 11.48 -12.39
CA ILE A 9 0.63 12.02 -13.75
C ILE A 9 0.70 10.88 -14.78
N ASN A 10 1.57 9.89 -14.55
CA ASN A 10 1.71 8.73 -15.42
C ASN A 10 0.38 7.97 -15.61
N ILE A 11 -0.46 7.86 -14.57
CA ILE A 11 -1.78 7.22 -14.71
C ILE A 11 -2.72 8.10 -15.53
N VAL A 12 -2.77 9.40 -15.26
CA VAL A 12 -3.65 10.35 -15.96
C VAL A 12 -3.34 10.37 -17.46
N GLU A 13 -2.08 10.54 -17.83
CA GLU A 13 -1.63 10.62 -19.23
C GLU A 13 -1.84 9.30 -20.00
N ASN A 14 -1.87 8.17 -19.29
CA ASN A 14 -1.98 6.84 -19.89
C ASN A 14 -3.34 6.16 -19.64
N TYR A 15 -4.33 6.88 -19.11
CA TYR A 15 -5.65 6.33 -18.76
C TYR A 15 -6.30 5.59 -19.94
N GLN A 16 -6.26 6.19 -21.13
CA GLN A 16 -6.91 5.65 -22.34
C GLN A 16 -6.24 4.35 -22.85
N VAL A 17 -4.98 4.09 -22.49
CA VAL A 17 -4.17 3.02 -23.10
C VAL A 17 -4.27 1.69 -22.34
N HIS A 18 -4.62 1.68 -21.03
CA HIS A 18 -4.38 0.47 -20.21
C HIS A 18 -5.46 -0.04 -19.27
N ILE A 19 -6.53 0.70 -18.95
CA ILE A 19 -7.64 0.07 -18.21
C ILE A 19 -8.38 -0.95 -19.08
N GLN A 20 -8.27 -0.85 -20.41
CA GLN A 20 -8.70 -1.87 -21.38
C GLN A 20 -7.69 -3.01 -21.62
N ASN A 21 -6.43 -2.92 -21.18
CA ASN A 21 -5.40 -3.94 -21.39
C ASN A 21 -5.03 -4.74 -20.13
N LEU A 22 -5.41 -4.27 -18.93
CA LEU A 22 -5.53 -5.11 -17.72
C LEU A 22 -6.42 -6.36 -17.95
N THR A 23 -7.21 -6.34 -19.02
CA THR A 23 -8.16 -7.37 -19.47
C THR A 23 -7.61 -8.34 -20.53
N TYR A 24 -6.52 -8.03 -21.25
CA TYR A 24 -6.10 -8.77 -22.48
C TYR A 24 -4.62 -9.22 -22.51
N GLY A 25 -4.06 -9.65 -21.38
CA GLY A 25 -2.80 -10.41 -21.37
C GLY A 25 -3.01 -11.86 -21.83
N ASN A 26 -2.40 -12.25 -22.96
CA ASN A 26 -2.63 -13.50 -23.67
C ASN A 26 -2.11 -14.81 -23.01
N ASN A 27 -1.70 -14.80 -21.73
CA ASN A 27 -1.18 -15.99 -21.04
C ASN A 27 -1.95 -16.34 -19.77
N ARG A 28 -3.11 -16.99 -20.02
CA ARG A 28 -3.72 -18.15 -19.35
C ARG A 28 -3.45 -18.35 -17.83
N ALA A 29 -4.53 -18.15 -17.07
CA ALA A 29 -4.93 -18.93 -15.89
C ALA A 29 -4.22 -18.73 -14.54
N ASN A 30 -3.01 -18.15 -14.45
CA ASN A 30 -2.32 -17.99 -13.14
C ASN A 30 -2.14 -16.54 -12.64
N ASN A 31 -2.30 -15.51 -13.48
CA ASN A 31 -1.84 -14.14 -13.20
C ASN A 31 -2.95 -13.12 -12.85
N MET A 32 -4.09 -13.57 -12.33
CA MET A 32 -5.20 -12.65 -12.00
C MET A 32 -4.91 -11.73 -10.79
N GLY A 33 -3.93 -12.06 -9.96
CA GLY A 33 -3.43 -11.22 -8.87
C GLY A 33 -2.30 -10.27 -9.28
N GLU A 34 -1.46 -10.67 -10.24
CA GLU A 34 -0.23 -9.96 -10.64
C GLU A 34 -0.49 -8.73 -11.54
N GLY A 35 -1.69 -8.61 -12.12
CA GLY A 35 -2.01 -7.51 -13.04
C GLY A 35 -1.95 -6.13 -12.39
N LEU A 36 -2.47 -5.99 -11.16
CA LEU A 36 -2.40 -4.71 -10.43
C LEU A 36 -0.96 -4.44 -9.96
N GLU A 37 -0.26 -5.43 -9.43
CA GLU A 37 1.12 -5.27 -8.97
C GLU A 37 2.06 -4.85 -10.12
N THR A 38 1.93 -5.49 -11.28
CA THR A 38 2.67 -5.13 -12.50
C THR A 38 2.31 -3.73 -12.96
N TYR A 39 1.02 -3.38 -12.98
CA TYR A 39 0.59 -2.03 -13.35
C TYR A 39 1.17 -0.96 -12.43
N ILE A 40 1.12 -1.16 -11.11
CA ILE A 40 1.72 -0.21 -10.15
C ILE A 40 3.23 -0.13 -10.35
N LYS A 41 3.93 -1.25 -10.59
CA LYS A 41 5.36 -1.22 -10.92
C LYS A 41 5.65 -0.32 -12.12
N ASP A 42 4.85 -0.49 -13.18
CA ASP A 42 5.01 0.24 -14.42
C ASP A 42 4.67 1.73 -14.29
N VAL A 43 3.64 2.05 -13.50
CA VAL A 43 3.25 3.43 -13.20
C VAL A 43 4.39 4.19 -12.53
N PHE A 44 5.00 3.62 -11.49
CA PHE A 44 6.09 4.28 -10.78
C PHE A 44 7.40 4.28 -11.58
N ALA A 45 7.61 3.33 -12.48
CA ALA A 45 8.80 3.28 -13.34
C ALA A 45 8.65 4.09 -14.66
N GLY A 46 7.45 4.57 -14.99
CA GLY A 46 7.19 5.21 -16.28
C GLY A 46 7.33 4.24 -17.47
N THR A 47 7.02 2.96 -17.27
CA THR A 47 7.19 1.87 -18.26
C THR A 47 5.87 1.33 -18.79
N ILE A 48 4.75 2.02 -18.54
CA ILE A 48 3.40 1.61 -18.96
C ILE A 48 3.33 1.26 -20.47
N ASN A 49 4.03 2.01 -21.32
CA ASN A 49 4.05 1.80 -22.77
C ASN A 49 5.36 1.22 -23.30
N GLU A 50 6.25 0.76 -22.42
CA GLU A 50 7.53 0.15 -22.81
C GLU A 50 7.32 -1.31 -23.19
N ASN A 51 7.50 -1.62 -24.47
CA ASN A 51 7.35 -2.98 -25.01
C ASN A 51 8.68 -3.74 -25.05
N ASP A 52 9.81 -3.03 -24.94
CA ASP A 52 11.14 -3.65 -24.87
C ASP A 52 11.40 -4.15 -23.44
N GLU A 53 11.44 -5.47 -23.29
CA GLU A 53 11.61 -6.13 -22.00
C GLU A 53 12.94 -5.74 -21.32
N GLN A 54 14.01 -5.59 -22.10
CA GLN A 54 15.33 -5.26 -21.56
C GLN A 54 15.35 -3.81 -21.04
N LYS A 55 14.82 -2.86 -21.81
CA LYS A 55 14.72 -1.45 -21.36
C LYS A 55 13.81 -1.31 -20.15
N LYS A 56 12.75 -2.12 -20.08
CA LYS A 56 11.86 -2.15 -18.93
C LYS A 56 12.60 -2.65 -17.69
N LEU A 57 13.35 -3.74 -17.77
CA LEU A 57 14.14 -4.26 -16.66
C LEU A 57 15.19 -3.25 -16.18
N GLU A 58 15.88 -2.56 -17.09
CA GLU A 58 16.85 -1.50 -16.77
C GLU A 58 16.18 -0.35 -16.00
N LYS A 59 15.04 0.14 -16.48
CA LYS A 59 14.26 1.19 -15.77
C LYS A 59 13.77 0.72 -14.40
N LEU A 60 13.30 -0.52 -14.29
CA LEU A 60 12.88 -1.08 -12.99
C LEU A 60 14.07 -1.14 -12.02
N GLU A 61 15.24 -1.58 -12.49
CA GLU A 61 16.47 -1.59 -11.69
C GLU A 61 16.87 -0.17 -11.27
N GLU A 62 16.71 0.84 -12.11
CA GLU A 62 17.00 2.24 -11.76
C GLU A 62 16.06 2.79 -10.67
N ILE A 63 14.79 2.41 -10.71
CA ILE A 63 13.74 3.00 -9.87
C ILE A 63 13.56 2.29 -8.53
N TYR A 64 13.70 0.97 -8.47
CA TYR A 64 13.43 0.18 -7.26
C TYR A 64 14.71 -0.27 -6.55
N SER A 65 14.74 -0.15 -5.22
CA SER A 65 15.74 -0.79 -4.38
C SER A 65 15.33 -2.22 -4.03
N PHE A 66 14.03 -2.49 -3.95
CA PHE A 66 13.53 -3.78 -3.50
C PHE A 66 12.20 -4.16 -4.15
N GLN A 67 12.04 -5.46 -4.41
CA GLN A 67 10.77 -6.10 -4.74
C GLN A 67 10.50 -7.22 -3.71
N GLY A 68 9.33 -7.15 -3.08
CA GLY A 68 8.91 -8.04 -2.01
C GLY A 68 8.36 -9.38 -2.47
N ASN A 69 7.80 -10.09 -1.48
CA ASN A 69 7.11 -11.36 -1.68
C ASN A 69 5.77 -11.35 -0.94
N LYS A 70 4.90 -12.30 -1.26
CA LYS A 70 3.52 -12.37 -0.74
C LYS A 70 3.38 -12.46 0.79
N ASN A 71 4.45 -12.78 1.52
CA ASN A 71 4.41 -13.04 2.96
C ASN A 71 4.96 -11.89 3.81
N ASN A 72 5.68 -10.94 3.23
CA ASN A 72 6.41 -9.92 3.97
C ASN A 72 6.28 -8.56 3.27
N PRO A 73 5.91 -7.49 4.01
CA PRO A 73 5.95 -6.15 3.47
C PRO A 73 7.40 -5.65 3.30
N PRO A 74 7.62 -4.60 2.49
CA PRO A 74 6.68 -4.03 1.52
C PRO A 74 6.66 -4.86 0.23
N ASP A 75 5.66 -4.61 -0.63
CA ASP A 75 5.61 -5.22 -1.97
C ASP A 75 6.67 -4.61 -2.90
N LEU A 76 6.93 -3.31 -2.80
CA LEU A 76 7.99 -2.60 -3.53
C LEU A 76 8.67 -1.58 -2.64
N MET A 77 9.90 -1.19 -3.01
CA MET A 77 10.57 -0.04 -2.42
C MET A 77 11.27 0.76 -3.50
N LEU A 78 10.95 2.05 -3.57
CA LEU A 78 11.61 2.99 -4.46
C LEU A 78 12.98 3.36 -3.89
N LYS A 79 14.01 3.43 -4.75
CA LYS A 79 15.36 3.84 -4.32
C LYS A 79 15.31 5.21 -3.67
N ASN A 80 15.86 5.30 -2.46
CA ASN A 80 15.90 6.52 -1.64
C ASN A 80 14.52 7.20 -1.46
N SER A 81 13.43 6.45 -1.58
CA SER A 81 12.05 6.97 -1.55
C SER A 81 11.13 5.96 -0.84
N ASP A 82 9.83 6.06 -1.08
CA ASP A 82 8.79 5.40 -0.31
C ASP A 82 8.78 3.87 -0.47
N ALA A 83 8.29 3.17 0.55
CA ALA A 83 7.89 1.77 0.48
C ALA A 83 6.43 1.67 0.04
N ILE A 84 6.09 0.69 -0.79
CA ILE A 84 4.76 0.56 -1.39
C ILE A 84 4.13 -0.77 -1.00
N GLU A 85 2.89 -0.72 -0.51
CA GLU A 85 2.07 -1.88 -0.19
C GLU A 85 0.83 -1.90 -1.09
N ILE A 86 0.67 -2.98 -1.86
CA ILE A 86 -0.37 -3.12 -2.88
C ILE A 86 -1.49 -4.01 -2.36
N LYS A 87 -2.74 -3.57 -2.54
CA LYS A 87 -3.93 -4.32 -2.15
C LYS A 87 -4.99 -4.25 -3.24
N LYS A 88 -5.40 -5.42 -3.73
CA LYS A 88 -6.50 -5.57 -4.69
C LYS A 88 -7.77 -5.96 -3.94
N LEU A 89 -8.87 -5.27 -4.24
CA LEU A 89 -10.20 -5.53 -3.69
C LEU A 89 -11.21 -5.76 -4.80
N GLU A 90 -12.24 -6.56 -4.53
CA GLU A 90 -13.34 -6.83 -5.47
C GLU A 90 -14.60 -6.00 -5.19
N SER A 91 -14.53 -5.08 -4.22
CA SER A 91 -15.60 -4.14 -3.89
C SER A 91 -15.02 -2.82 -3.41
N LYS A 92 -15.67 -1.71 -3.80
CA LYS A 92 -15.25 -0.35 -3.46
C LYS A 92 -15.16 -0.07 -1.96
N ASN A 93 -15.87 -0.83 -1.14
CA ASN A 93 -16.03 -0.56 0.31
C ASN A 93 -15.57 -1.72 1.20
N SER A 94 -14.96 -2.76 0.62
CA SER A 94 -14.46 -3.89 1.41
C SER A 94 -13.29 -3.48 2.29
N ALA A 95 -13.30 -3.96 3.54
CA ALA A 95 -12.16 -3.83 4.43
C ALA A 95 -10.93 -4.51 3.81
N ILE A 96 -9.76 -3.95 4.09
CA ILE A 96 -8.48 -4.41 3.58
C ILE A 96 -7.88 -5.34 4.62
N ALA A 97 -7.68 -6.60 4.26
CA ALA A 97 -6.96 -7.56 5.08
C ALA A 97 -5.46 -7.31 5.00
N LEU A 98 -4.82 -7.11 6.15
CA LEU A 98 -3.36 -7.01 6.30
C LEU A 98 -2.88 -8.30 6.96
N ASN A 99 -2.52 -9.26 6.11
CA ASN A 99 -2.07 -10.57 6.57
C ASN A 99 -0.70 -10.45 7.24
N SER A 100 -0.55 -11.09 8.40
CA SER A 100 0.72 -11.28 9.12
C SER A 100 1.42 -10.01 9.59
N SER A 101 0.84 -8.82 9.39
CA SER A 101 1.39 -7.57 9.94
C SER A 101 0.29 -6.53 10.18
N TYR A 102 0.49 -5.67 11.17
CA TYR A 102 -0.42 -4.58 11.50
C TYR A 102 -0.31 -3.43 10.47
N PRO A 103 -1.31 -2.51 10.39
CA PRO A 103 -1.25 -1.31 9.55
C PRO A 103 -0.08 -0.39 9.94
N LYS A 104 0.64 0.17 8.97
CA LYS A 104 1.90 0.88 9.20
C LYS A 104 1.82 2.30 8.65
N ALA A 105 1.99 3.28 9.53
CA ALA A 105 2.21 4.66 9.10
C ALA A 105 3.54 4.82 8.33
N LYS A 106 4.60 4.18 8.84
CA LYS A 106 5.95 4.15 8.27
C LYS A 106 6.51 2.73 8.28
N LEU A 107 7.49 2.47 7.43
CA LEU A 107 8.29 1.25 7.43
C LEU A 107 9.61 1.49 8.18
N TYR A 108 10.01 0.55 9.04
CA TYR A 108 11.24 0.62 9.82
C TYR A 108 12.18 -0.53 9.45
N ALA A 109 13.47 -0.24 9.27
CA ALA A 109 14.48 -1.23 8.89
C ALA A 109 14.71 -2.29 9.99
N ASP A 110 14.49 -1.92 11.25
CA ASP A 110 14.58 -2.82 12.40
C ASP A 110 13.40 -3.80 12.49
N SER A 111 12.31 -3.58 11.74
CA SER A 111 11.08 -4.38 11.83
C SER A 111 11.37 -5.88 11.70
N PRO A 112 10.85 -6.73 12.60
CA PRO A 112 11.04 -8.18 12.49
C PRO A 112 10.21 -8.79 11.36
N MET A 113 9.24 -8.04 10.81
CA MET A 113 8.28 -8.50 9.81
C MET A 113 8.77 -8.39 8.36
N ILE A 114 9.88 -7.69 8.12
CA ILE A 114 10.48 -7.55 6.78
C ILE A 114 11.63 -8.53 6.58
N THR A 115 11.94 -8.84 5.32
CA THR A 115 12.99 -9.79 4.96
C THR A 115 14.39 -9.19 5.13
N LYS A 116 15.42 -10.04 5.26
CA LYS A 116 16.82 -9.59 5.28
C LYS A 116 17.18 -8.81 4.01
N ALA A 117 16.69 -9.27 2.85
CA ALA A 117 16.93 -8.60 1.57
C ALA A 117 16.35 -7.16 1.54
N CYS A 118 15.16 -6.95 2.12
CA CYS A 118 14.58 -5.61 2.27
C CYS A 118 15.40 -4.71 3.22
N LYS A 119 16.02 -5.29 4.25
CA LYS A 119 16.87 -4.51 5.17
C LYS A 119 18.18 -4.08 4.54
N SER A 120 18.71 -4.86 3.60
CA SER A 120 20.05 -4.68 3.03
C SER A 120 20.04 -4.20 1.58
N CYS A 121 18.90 -3.78 1.04
CA CYS A 121 18.80 -3.37 -0.36
C CYS A 121 19.27 -1.93 -0.62
N GLU A 122 19.33 -1.10 0.42
CA GLU A 122 19.99 0.22 0.44
C GLU A 122 20.22 0.62 1.91
N ASP A 123 20.89 1.74 2.15
CA ASP A 123 21.06 2.30 3.50
C ASP A 123 19.82 3.13 3.87
N TRP A 124 19.04 2.67 4.85
CA TRP A 124 17.85 3.37 5.32
C TRP A 124 17.46 2.94 6.75
N ASP A 125 16.81 3.84 7.50
CA ASP A 125 16.27 3.55 8.83
C ASP A 125 14.73 3.52 8.82
N ILE A 126 14.13 4.54 8.22
CA ILE A 126 12.69 4.74 8.16
C ILE A 126 12.31 5.20 6.75
N LYS A 127 11.23 4.63 6.22
CA LYS A 127 10.61 5.05 4.96
C LYS A 127 9.13 5.30 5.14
N ASP A 128 8.58 6.20 4.33
CA ASP A 128 7.14 6.38 4.26
C ASP A 128 6.49 5.12 3.68
N MET A 129 5.35 4.72 4.25
CA MET A 129 4.55 3.64 3.70
C MET A 129 3.48 4.24 2.79
N LEU A 130 3.42 3.81 1.53
CA LEU A 130 2.40 4.19 0.58
C LEU A 130 1.50 2.98 0.30
N TYR A 131 0.21 3.10 0.61
CA TYR A 131 -0.77 2.08 0.29
C TYR A 131 -1.38 2.34 -1.09
N THR A 132 -1.28 1.35 -1.98
CA THR A 132 -1.94 1.37 -3.29
C THR A 132 -3.11 0.40 -3.29
N ILE A 133 -4.32 0.91 -3.20
CA ILE A 133 -5.54 0.10 -3.01
C ILE A 133 -6.39 0.19 -4.27
N GLY A 134 -6.36 -0.89 -5.06
CA GLY A 134 -7.09 -0.99 -6.32
C GLY A 134 -8.41 -1.74 -6.15
N TYR A 135 -9.52 -1.09 -6.52
CA TYR A 135 -10.81 -1.75 -6.69
C TYR A 135 -10.92 -2.29 -8.12
N VAL A 136 -10.85 -3.61 -8.25
CA VAL A 136 -10.95 -4.30 -9.54
C VAL A 136 -12.20 -5.16 -9.55
N LYS A 137 -13.14 -4.87 -10.47
CA LYS A 137 -14.34 -5.66 -10.68
C LYS A 137 -14.41 -6.11 -12.13
N GLU A 138 -14.66 -7.40 -12.36
CA GLU A 138 -14.81 -7.98 -13.71
C GLU A 138 -13.62 -7.61 -14.62
N LYS A 139 -12.40 -7.70 -14.05
CA LYS A 139 -11.12 -7.35 -14.71
C LYS A 139 -10.93 -5.86 -15.06
N ASN A 140 -11.83 -4.98 -14.65
CA ASN A 140 -11.69 -3.54 -14.82
C ASN A 140 -11.24 -2.90 -13.52
N LEU A 141 -10.18 -2.09 -13.56
CA LEU A 141 -9.82 -1.21 -12.45
C LEU A 141 -10.82 -0.05 -12.42
N LYS A 142 -11.64 -0.01 -11.37
CA LYS A 142 -12.70 0.99 -11.15
C LYS A 142 -12.25 2.15 -10.29
N SER A 143 -11.36 1.90 -9.34
CA SER A 143 -10.68 2.97 -8.64
C SER A 143 -9.32 2.56 -8.12
N LEU A 144 -8.45 3.53 -7.90
CA LEU A 144 -7.15 3.36 -7.29
C LEU A 144 -6.92 4.45 -6.24
N TRP A 145 -6.64 4.04 -5.01
CA TRP A 145 -6.14 4.93 -3.97
C TRP A 145 -4.63 4.79 -3.88
N LEU A 146 -3.92 5.92 -3.84
CA LEU A 146 -2.53 6.03 -3.43
C LEU A 146 -2.54 6.86 -2.13
N VAL A 147 -2.44 6.22 -0.96
CA VAL A 147 -2.58 6.92 0.33
C VAL A 147 -1.40 6.66 1.24
N TYR A 148 -0.77 7.71 1.74
CA TYR A 148 0.31 7.54 2.71
C TYR A 148 -0.21 6.99 4.04
N GLY A 149 0.60 6.13 4.64
CA GLY A 149 0.31 5.45 5.88
C GLY A 149 0.09 6.42 7.03
N ASP A 150 0.81 7.55 7.09
CA ASP A 150 0.64 8.57 8.13
C ASP A 150 -0.68 9.37 8.01
N CYS A 151 -1.36 9.30 6.87
CA CYS A 151 -2.71 9.81 6.70
C CYS A 151 -3.77 8.79 7.14
N PHE A 152 -3.42 7.50 7.18
CA PHE A 152 -4.37 6.38 7.16
C PHE A 152 -4.28 5.45 8.37
N CYS A 153 -3.10 5.35 8.99
CA CYS A 153 -2.76 4.42 10.06
C CYS A 153 -2.16 5.20 11.23
N ALA A 154 -2.50 4.80 12.46
CA ALA A 154 -1.83 5.30 13.66
C ALA A 154 -0.35 4.90 13.72
N GLU A 155 0.38 5.48 14.67
CA GLU A 155 1.76 5.12 15.00
C GLU A 155 1.89 3.65 15.43
N LYS A 156 3.08 3.06 15.22
CA LYS A 156 3.33 1.62 15.42
C LYS A 156 3.02 1.17 16.86
N GLU A 157 3.28 2.04 17.83
CA GLU A 157 3.09 1.84 19.25
C GLU A 157 1.63 1.49 19.58
N THR A 158 0.67 2.07 18.85
CA THR A 158 -0.76 1.78 18.98
C THR A 158 -1.05 0.30 18.76
N TYR A 159 -0.46 -0.30 17.73
CA TYR A 159 -0.67 -1.69 17.36
C TYR A 159 0.21 -2.65 18.18
N GLU A 160 1.47 -2.28 18.40
CA GLU A 160 2.42 -3.08 19.16
C GLU A 160 1.98 -3.25 20.62
N ARG A 161 1.37 -2.22 21.23
CA ARG A 161 0.77 -2.34 22.55
C ARG A 161 -0.23 -3.50 22.61
N ILE A 162 -1.18 -3.56 21.68
CA ILE A 162 -2.20 -4.62 21.63
C ILE A 162 -1.56 -5.98 21.37
N LYS A 163 -0.64 -6.07 20.40
CA LYS A 163 0.08 -7.30 20.09
C LYS A 163 0.80 -7.83 21.33
N ASN A 164 1.57 -6.98 22.00
CA ASN A 164 2.39 -7.35 23.15
C ASN A 164 1.51 -7.75 24.34
N THR A 165 0.43 -7.01 24.63
CA THR A 165 -0.51 -7.37 25.69
C THR A 165 -1.14 -8.75 25.47
N ILE A 166 -1.57 -9.06 24.24
CA ILE A 166 -2.14 -10.37 23.90
C ILE A 166 -1.08 -11.46 24.02
N SER A 167 0.11 -11.27 23.42
CA SER A 167 1.20 -12.24 23.50
C SER A 167 1.62 -12.54 24.94
N SER A 168 1.73 -11.51 25.79
CA SER A 168 2.03 -11.68 27.22
C SER A 168 0.95 -12.47 27.93
N GLY A 169 -0.34 -12.18 27.69
CA GLY A 169 -1.44 -12.90 28.31
C GLY A 169 -1.58 -14.36 27.84
N ILE A 170 -1.22 -14.65 26.59
CA ILE A 170 -1.19 -16.03 26.08
C ILE A 170 -0.08 -16.82 26.78
N ASN A 171 1.11 -16.25 26.93
CA ASN A 171 2.25 -16.92 27.56
C ASN A 171 2.07 -17.22 29.06
N THR A 172 1.07 -16.64 29.73
CA THR A 172 0.76 -16.91 31.14
C THR A 172 -0.25 -18.03 31.35
N ILE A 173 -0.78 -18.65 30.28
CA ILE A 173 -1.72 -19.77 30.38
C ILE A 173 -0.97 -21.03 30.85
N ALA A 174 -1.42 -21.60 31.98
CA ALA A 174 -0.86 -22.83 32.53
C ALA A 174 -1.08 -24.03 31.60
N ASP A 175 -0.18 -25.01 31.67
CA ASP A 175 -0.25 -26.29 30.95
C ASP A 175 -0.24 -26.19 29.42
N VAL A 176 0.29 -25.09 28.86
CA VAL A 176 0.45 -24.90 27.42
C VAL A 176 1.91 -24.62 27.06
N GLU A 177 2.50 -25.47 26.20
CA GLU A 177 3.88 -25.29 25.71
C GLU A 177 3.93 -24.24 24.59
N PHE A 178 4.12 -22.97 24.99
CA PHE A 178 4.34 -21.88 24.03
C PHE A 178 5.79 -21.81 23.54
N THR A 179 5.95 -21.48 22.26
CA THR A 179 7.23 -21.09 21.67
C THR A 179 7.20 -19.61 21.31
N GLU A 180 8.29 -18.90 21.59
CA GLU A 180 8.45 -17.51 21.15
C GLU A 180 8.44 -17.43 19.62
N THR A 181 7.65 -16.52 19.06
CA THR A 181 7.57 -16.30 17.62
C THR A 181 7.43 -14.81 17.31
N LYS A 182 7.63 -14.43 16.04
CA LYS A 182 7.32 -13.08 15.55
C LYS A 182 5.81 -12.76 15.56
N GLU A 183 4.96 -13.78 15.74
CA GLU A 183 3.50 -13.69 15.75
C GLU A 183 2.95 -13.56 17.18
N LEU A 184 1.67 -13.89 17.40
CA LEU A 184 1.08 -13.81 18.75
C LEU A 184 1.50 -14.98 19.63
N GLY A 185 1.68 -16.17 19.06
CA GLY A 185 2.18 -17.35 19.76
C GLY A 185 2.12 -18.61 18.91
N LYS A 186 2.84 -19.65 19.33
CA LYS A 186 2.75 -21.01 18.77
C LYS A 186 2.69 -22.01 19.90
N VAL A 187 1.69 -22.89 19.87
CA VAL A 187 1.55 -24.01 20.82
C VAL A 187 2.01 -25.29 20.13
N LYS A 188 2.79 -26.11 20.83
CA LYS A 188 3.20 -27.43 20.35
C LYS A 188 2.52 -28.54 21.15
N LYS A 189 2.52 -29.76 20.60
CA LYS A 189 2.05 -31.00 21.25
C LYS A 189 0.61 -30.89 21.75
N VAL A 190 -0.27 -30.34 20.91
CA VAL A 190 -1.70 -30.18 21.26
C VAL A 190 -2.40 -31.54 21.37
N ASP A 191 -1.91 -32.54 20.66
CA ASP A 191 -2.42 -33.90 20.67
C ASP A 191 -1.58 -34.84 21.56
N PRO A 192 -2.14 -35.97 22.04
CA PRO A 192 -1.43 -36.92 22.90
C PRO A 192 -0.16 -37.55 22.30
N LEU A 193 -0.02 -37.61 20.97
CA LEU A 193 1.19 -38.11 20.30
C LEU A 193 2.27 -37.03 20.20
N GLY A 194 1.94 -35.77 20.48
CA GLY A 194 2.87 -34.65 20.49
C GLY A 194 3.33 -34.18 19.10
N ILE A 195 2.55 -34.46 18.05
CA ILE A 195 2.94 -34.22 16.64
C ILE A 195 2.26 -33.00 16.00
N THR A 196 1.37 -32.33 16.72
CA THR A 196 0.63 -31.15 16.24
C THR A 196 1.20 -29.84 16.74
N ASP A 197 0.99 -28.79 15.93
CA ASP A 197 1.24 -27.41 16.29
C ASP A 197 0.04 -26.50 15.98
N LEU A 198 -0.28 -25.59 16.91
CA LEU A 198 -1.27 -24.53 16.73
C LEU A 198 -0.55 -23.19 16.58
N ARG A 199 -0.73 -22.55 15.42
CA ARG A 199 -0.20 -21.22 15.12
C ARG A 199 -1.24 -20.15 15.45
N ILE A 200 -0.89 -19.18 16.30
CA ILE A 200 -1.75 -18.06 16.68
C ILE A 200 -1.20 -16.78 16.04
N ARG A 201 -1.97 -16.20 15.12
CA ARG A 201 -1.60 -15.00 14.37
C ARG A 201 -2.72 -13.95 14.44
N GLY A 202 -2.32 -12.68 14.48
CA GLY A 202 -3.27 -11.58 14.30
C GLY A 202 -3.71 -11.47 12.84
N MET A 203 -5.01 -11.26 12.61
CA MET A 203 -5.54 -10.90 11.31
C MET A 203 -6.07 -9.48 11.39
N TRP A 204 -5.29 -8.54 10.88
CA TRP A 204 -5.64 -7.12 10.91
C TRP A 204 -6.52 -6.78 9.71
N HIS A 205 -7.55 -5.99 9.96
CA HIS A 205 -8.35 -5.36 8.93
C HIS A 205 -8.31 -3.86 9.15
N ILE A 206 -8.22 -3.11 8.05
CA ILE A 206 -8.41 -1.66 8.05
C ILE A 206 -9.54 -1.30 7.08
N GLU A 207 -10.35 -0.31 7.45
CA GLU A 207 -11.45 0.14 6.60
C GLU A 207 -10.93 0.72 5.29
N ASN A 208 -11.72 0.58 4.23
CA ASN A 208 -11.36 1.10 2.91
C ASN A 208 -11.21 2.63 2.94
N PRO A 209 -10.23 3.23 2.23
CA PRO A 209 -10.13 4.68 2.08
C PRO A 209 -11.42 5.37 1.62
N ASN A 210 -12.24 4.75 0.77
CA ASN A 210 -13.54 5.27 0.37
C ASN A 210 -14.49 5.50 1.57
N LYS A 211 -14.41 4.65 2.60
CA LYS A 211 -15.17 4.86 3.84
C LYS A 211 -14.44 5.79 4.79
N THR A 212 -13.13 5.59 4.95
CA THR A 212 -12.31 6.32 5.91
C THR A 212 -12.24 7.82 5.60
N PHE A 213 -12.24 8.19 4.32
CA PHE A 213 -12.15 9.58 3.86
C PHE A 213 -13.41 10.04 3.12
N ASN A 214 -14.57 9.44 3.39
CA ASN A 214 -15.84 9.81 2.74
C ASN A 214 -16.25 11.28 2.97
N TYR A 215 -15.74 11.91 4.02
CA TYR A 215 -15.96 13.32 4.34
C TYR A 215 -15.02 14.28 3.59
N VAL A 216 -14.02 13.74 2.89
CA VAL A 216 -13.09 14.48 2.02
C VAL A 216 -13.38 14.21 0.56
N TYR A 217 -13.68 12.96 0.23
CA TYR A 217 -13.97 12.51 -1.13
C TYR A 217 -15.08 11.46 -1.10
N GLU A 218 -16.16 11.75 -1.83
CA GLU A 218 -17.26 10.80 -2.05
C GLU A 218 -17.06 10.08 -3.38
N TYR A 219 -17.08 8.75 -3.35
CA TYR A 219 -16.94 7.91 -4.54
C TYR A 219 -18.13 8.12 -5.49
N ASP A 220 -17.84 8.49 -6.74
CA ASP A 220 -18.85 8.71 -7.79
C ASP A 220 -19.09 7.43 -8.61
N ASP A 221 -20.25 6.81 -8.42
CA ASP A 221 -20.64 5.60 -9.16
C ASP A 221 -20.90 5.82 -10.66
N SER A 222 -21.05 7.08 -11.10
CA SER A 222 -21.25 7.39 -12.52
C SER A 222 -19.95 7.32 -13.34
N LYS A 223 -18.80 7.32 -12.67
CA LYS A 223 -17.48 7.33 -13.31
C LYS A 223 -17.01 5.91 -13.63
N ALA A 224 -16.39 5.76 -14.79
CA ALA A 224 -15.77 4.51 -15.21
C ALA A 224 -14.51 4.20 -14.39
N PHE A 225 -13.74 5.24 -14.02
CA PHE A 225 -12.54 5.14 -13.21
C PHE A 225 -12.30 6.38 -12.34
N GLN A 226 -11.74 6.16 -11.14
CA GLN A 226 -11.38 7.20 -10.18
C GLN A 226 -10.02 6.93 -9.54
N LEU A 227 -9.10 7.88 -9.61
CA LEU A 227 -7.79 7.86 -8.97
C LEU A 227 -7.74 8.93 -7.89
N MET A 228 -7.32 8.54 -6.68
CA MET A 228 -7.15 9.45 -5.57
C MET A 228 -5.76 9.26 -4.97
N ALA A 229 -4.97 10.34 -4.89
CA ALA A 229 -3.69 10.35 -4.19
C ALA A 229 -3.76 11.28 -2.97
N LEU A 230 -3.60 10.73 -1.76
CA LEU A 230 -3.74 11.46 -0.49
C LEU A 230 -2.42 11.43 0.29
N MET A 231 -1.95 12.62 0.67
CA MET A 231 -0.72 12.83 1.43
C MET A 231 -0.87 14.02 2.37
N THR A 232 -0.04 14.08 3.42
CA THR A 232 0.03 15.27 4.27
C THR A 232 0.53 16.46 3.45
N LYS A 233 0.15 17.67 3.87
CA LYS A 233 0.64 18.89 3.21
C LYS A 233 2.16 19.00 3.28
N GLU A 234 2.74 18.63 4.42
CA GLU A 234 4.19 18.56 4.61
C GLU A 234 4.86 17.61 3.61
N LYS A 235 4.30 16.39 3.42
CA LYS A 235 4.83 15.44 2.43
C LYS A 235 4.72 16.01 1.01
N TYR A 236 3.60 16.63 0.65
CA TYR A 236 3.45 17.29 -0.65
C TYR A 236 4.53 18.34 -0.88
N GLU A 237 4.72 19.25 0.09
CA GLU A 237 5.69 20.34 0.01
C GLU A 237 7.15 19.85 0.00
N SER A 238 7.42 18.63 0.49
CA SER A 238 8.74 18.00 0.43
C SER A 238 9.17 17.58 -0.98
N PHE A 239 8.23 17.43 -1.93
CA PHE A 239 8.55 17.11 -3.31
C PHE A 239 9.14 18.31 -4.06
N SER A 240 9.88 18.02 -5.13
CA SER A 240 10.50 19.05 -5.97
C SER A 240 9.44 20.04 -6.48
N MET A 241 9.85 21.30 -6.63
CA MET A 241 9.00 22.33 -7.21
C MET A 241 8.52 21.94 -8.61
N GLU A 242 9.40 21.35 -9.42
CA GLU A 242 9.08 20.83 -10.76
C GLU A 242 7.93 19.82 -10.74
N ASP A 243 7.97 18.82 -9.84
CA ASP A 243 6.93 17.79 -9.77
C ASP A 243 5.58 18.40 -9.33
N ARG A 244 5.60 19.33 -8.37
CA ARG A 244 4.40 20.03 -7.92
C ARG A 244 3.79 20.92 -9.01
N GLU A 245 4.61 21.69 -9.71
CA GLU A 245 4.16 22.53 -10.82
C GLU A 245 3.59 21.69 -11.97
N MET A 246 4.19 20.53 -12.27
CA MET A 246 3.67 19.63 -13.30
C MET A 246 2.25 19.14 -13.00
N VAL A 247 1.95 18.76 -11.75
CA VAL A 247 0.60 18.29 -11.41
C VAL A 247 -0.40 19.44 -11.24
N GLU A 248 0.04 20.61 -10.76
CA GLU A 248 -0.82 21.80 -10.62
C GLU A 248 -1.18 22.44 -11.96
N SER A 249 -0.33 22.27 -12.98
CA SER A 249 -0.56 22.75 -14.35
C SER A 249 -1.15 21.69 -15.29
N LEU A 250 -1.50 20.50 -14.77
CA LEU A 250 -2.01 19.39 -15.56
C LEU A 250 -3.43 19.70 -16.07
N ASP A 251 -3.52 20.21 -17.31
CA ASP A 251 -4.78 20.58 -17.97
C ASP A 251 -5.46 19.35 -18.61
N VAL A 252 -5.94 18.44 -17.76
CA VAL A 252 -6.70 17.25 -18.17
C VAL A 252 -8.05 17.26 -17.47
N ASP A 253 -9.13 17.12 -18.24
CA ASP A 253 -10.48 17.10 -17.70
C ASP A 253 -10.65 16.00 -16.64
N GLY A 254 -11.31 16.34 -15.54
CA GLY A 254 -11.48 15.48 -14.38
C GLY A 254 -10.30 15.43 -13.39
N VAL A 255 -9.20 16.15 -13.63
CA VAL A 255 -8.10 16.32 -12.66
C VAL A 255 -8.39 17.48 -11.69
N GLU A 256 -8.23 17.23 -10.40
CA GLU A 256 -8.38 18.23 -9.33
C GLU A 256 -7.24 18.08 -8.32
N VAL A 257 -6.65 19.21 -7.89
CA VAL A 257 -5.64 19.28 -6.81
C VAL A 257 -6.22 20.12 -5.68
N LEU A 258 -6.50 19.50 -4.54
CA LEU A 258 -7.27 20.13 -3.46
C LEU A 258 -6.49 20.13 -2.13
N ASP A 259 -6.52 21.27 -1.43
CA ASP A 259 -6.18 21.35 -0.01
C ASP A 259 -7.35 20.87 0.83
N VAL A 260 -7.11 19.91 1.71
CA VAL A 260 -8.14 19.27 2.53
C VAL A 260 -7.66 19.08 3.97
N LYS A 261 -8.60 18.85 4.88
CA LYS A 261 -8.30 18.50 6.28
C LYS A 261 -8.77 17.08 6.58
N ILE A 262 -7.87 16.24 7.05
CA ILE A 262 -8.15 14.86 7.44
C ILE A 262 -8.04 14.68 8.95
N LYS A 263 -8.78 13.74 9.52
CA LYS A 263 -8.63 13.34 10.92
C LYS A 263 -7.24 12.72 11.13
N SER A 264 -6.59 13.06 12.24
CA SER A 264 -5.36 12.37 12.66
C SER A 264 -5.68 10.92 13.06
N PRO A 265 -4.97 9.92 12.51
CA PRO A 265 -5.13 8.52 12.91
C PRO A 265 -4.85 8.28 14.40
N ASP A 266 -3.92 9.04 15.00
CA ASP A 266 -3.55 8.96 16.41
C ASP A 266 -4.49 9.77 17.33
N ASN A 267 -5.13 10.81 16.79
CA ASN A 267 -6.03 11.64 17.56
C ASN A 267 -7.22 12.13 16.71
N PRO A 268 -8.36 11.41 16.70
CA PRO A 268 -9.49 11.71 15.82
C PRO A 268 -10.15 13.08 15.99
N VAL A 269 -9.91 13.79 17.11
CA VAL A 269 -10.42 15.17 17.30
C VAL A 269 -9.50 16.24 16.69
N LYS A 270 -8.27 15.87 16.32
CA LYS A 270 -7.33 16.75 15.63
C LYS A 270 -7.46 16.56 14.12
N LEU A 271 -7.42 17.68 13.40
CA LEU A 271 -7.33 17.70 11.95
C LEU A 271 -5.89 17.96 11.53
N MET A 272 -5.48 17.34 10.43
CA MET A 272 -4.19 17.51 9.77
C MET A 272 -4.42 18.11 8.39
N GLU A 273 -3.58 19.06 8.00
CA GLU A 273 -3.59 19.60 6.64
C GLU A 273 -3.03 18.57 5.66
N ALA A 274 -3.75 18.34 4.56
CA ALA A 274 -3.43 17.34 3.57
C ALA A 274 -3.70 17.87 2.15
N LYS A 275 -3.10 17.19 1.17
CA LYS A 275 -3.36 17.39 -0.26
C LYS A 275 -3.98 16.12 -0.80
N ILE A 276 -5.08 16.27 -1.55
CA ILE A 276 -5.67 15.19 -2.34
C ILE A 276 -5.61 15.56 -3.82
N LEU A 277 -5.04 14.66 -4.61
CA LEU A 277 -5.07 14.70 -6.07
C LEU A 277 -6.15 13.74 -6.53
N VAL A 278 -7.04 14.19 -7.39
CA VAL A 278 -8.17 13.41 -7.88
C VAL A 278 -8.15 13.40 -9.40
N PHE A 279 -8.39 12.24 -10.00
CA PHE A 279 -8.69 12.12 -11.42
C PHE A 279 -9.90 11.21 -11.61
N LYS A 280 -10.92 11.67 -12.35
CA LYS A 280 -12.19 10.94 -12.55
C LYS A 280 -12.69 11.03 -13.98
N VAL A 281 -13.13 9.89 -14.52
CA VAL A 281 -13.50 9.71 -15.94
C VAL A 281 -14.59 8.66 -16.09
#